data_AF-A0AAW2VVD9-F1
#
_entry.id   AF-A0AAW2VVD9-F1
#
_cell.length_a   1.000
_cell.length_b   1.000
_cell.length_c   1.000
_cell.angle_alpha   90.00
_cell.angle_beta   90.00
_cell.angle_gamma   90.00
#
_symmetry.space_group_name_H-M   'P 1'
#
loop_
_entity.id
_entity.type
_entity.pdbx_description
1 polymer ?
#
loop_
_entity_poly.entity_id
_entity_poly.type
_entity_poly.pdbx_seq_one_letter_code
_entity_poly.pdbx_strand_id
1 'polypeptide(L)'
;MSLNKLGVTAIPADNTALAAQIVASDGVRENGAIASARAAEIYGLHILAKNFQDHSHNVTRFLKLARIPIVATNDTGYKTSIVFSLRGGPGELHKALSVFASSGINLSKIESRPEGKHAPRVVNGFKNGNRM
;
A
#
# COMPACT_ATOMS: atom_id res chain seq x y z
N MET A 1 -11.08 -19.10 -8.14
CA MET A 1 -11.23 -20.29 -7.27
C MET A 1 -11.07 -19.77 -5.85
N SER A 2 -11.97 -20.07 -4.91
CA SER A 2 -11.93 -19.50 -3.55
C SER A 2 -11.65 -20.60 -2.53
N LEU A 3 -10.86 -20.31 -1.48
CA LEU A 3 -10.51 -21.24 -0.41
C LEU A 3 -11.72 -21.98 0.17
N ASN A 4 -12.83 -21.26 0.38
CA ASN A 4 -14.06 -21.82 0.95
C ASN A 4 -14.67 -22.94 0.10
N LYS A 5 -14.35 -23.01 -1.20
CA LYS A 5 -14.83 -24.06 -2.11
C LYS A 5 -13.96 -25.32 -2.10
N LEU A 6 -12.81 -25.29 -1.43
CA LEU A 6 -11.85 -26.40 -1.41
C LEU A 6 -11.98 -27.29 -0.17
N GLY A 7 -12.80 -26.92 0.81
CA GLY A 7 -12.94 -27.68 2.07
C GLY A 7 -11.66 -27.71 2.90
N VAL A 8 -10.78 -26.71 2.74
CA VAL A 8 -9.50 -26.61 3.45
C VAL A 8 -9.60 -25.66 4.64
N THR A 9 -8.78 -25.90 5.66
CA THR A 9 -8.62 -25.01 6.82
C THR A 9 -7.53 -23.99 6.54
N ALA A 10 -7.86 -22.69 6.65
CA ALA A 10 -6.87 -21.63 6.50
C ALA A 10 -6.06 -21.45 7.80
N ILE A 11 -4.73 -21.49 7.68
CA ILE A 11 -3.80 -21.27 8.80
C ILE A 11 -3.02 -19.99 8.53
N PRO A 12 -3.02 -19.01 9.46
CA PRO A 12 -2.23 -17.79 9.30
C PRO A 12 -0.74 -18.08 9.41
N ALA A 13 0.06 -17.31 8.67
CA ALA A 13 1.52 -17.32 8.73
C ALA A 13 2.03 -15.88 8.70
N ASP A 14 3.23 -15.64 9.23
CA ASP A 14 3.78 -14.28 9.37
C ASP A 14 3.98 -13.58 8.02
N ASN A 15 4.32 -14.35 6.98
CA ASN A 15 4.35 -13.87 5.60
C ASN A 15 4.18 -15.02 4.60
N THR A 16 3.91 -14.66 3.34
CA THR A 16 3.60 -15.63 2.28
C THR A 16 4.81 -16.48 1.85
N ALA A 17 6.03 -15.94 1.94
CA ALA A 17 7.24 -16.72 1.64
C ALA A 17 7.55 -17.75 2.74
N LEU A 18 7.36 -17.38 4.01
CA LEU A 18 7.51 -18.27 5.15
C LEU A 18 6.48 -19.40 5.11
N ALA A 19 5.23 -19.13 4.72
CA ALA A 19 4.23 -20.18 4.52
C ALA A 19 4.71 -21.24 3.51
N ALA A 20 5.33 -20.82 2.41
CA ALA A 20 5.91 -21.75 1.43
C ALA A 20 7.09 -22.55 2.02
N GLN A 21 7.96 -21.88 2.78
CA GLN A 21 9.09 -22.55 3.45
C GLN A 21 8.62 -23.63 4.43
N ILE A 22 7.60 -23.33 5.26
CA ILE A 22 7.03 -24.27 6.22
C ILE A 22 6.47 -25.51 5.51
N VAL A 23 5.67 -25.30 4.46
CA VAL A 23 5.12 -26.42 3.66
C VAL A 23 6.23 -27.27 3.03
N ALA A 24 7.31 -26.64 2.56
CA ALA A 24 8.46 -27.35 2.01
C ALA A 24 9.23 -28.15 3.07
N SER A 25 9.40 -27.62 4.29
CA SER A 25 10.14 -28.29 5.37
C SER A 25 9.36 -29.42 6.03
N ASP A 26 8.05 -29.25 6.19
CA ASP A 26 7.20 -30.21 6.90
C ASP A 26 6.97 -31.49 6.08
N GLY A 27 7.00 -31.38 4.74
CA GLY A 27 6.85 -32.51 3.82
C GLY A 27 5.46 -33.16 3.81
N VAL A 28 4.51 -32.61 4.56
CA VAL A 28 3.11 -33.07 4.65
C VAL A 28 2.39 -32.75 3.34
N ARG A 29 1.88 -33.77 2.65
CA ARG A 29 1.29 -33.63 1.30
C ARG A 29 -0.11 -33.00 1.32
N GLU A 30 -0.75 -33.01 2.47
CA GLU A 30 -2.05 -32.43 2.76
C GLU A 30 -1.98 -30.90 2.95
N ASN A 31 -0.78 -30.35 3.10
CA ASN A 31 -0.56 -28.92 3.30
C ASN A 31 -0.25 -28.21 1.98
N GLY A 32 -0.69 -26.96 1.88
CA GLY A 32 -0.38 -26.08 0.76
C GLY A 32 -0.17 -24.65 1.24
N ALA A 33 0.52 -23.85 0.43
CA ALA A 33 0.79 -22.44 0.72
C ALA A 33 0.25 -21.54 -0.39
N ILE A 34 -0.35 -20.41 0.01
CA ILE A 34 -0.64 -19.30 -0.90
C ILE A 34 0.57 -18.37 -0.87
N ALA A 35 1.38 -18.45 -1.92
CA ALA A 35 2.63 -17.72 -2.03
C ALA A 35 2.90 -17.26 -3.47
N SER A 36 3.95 -16.46 -3.63
CA SER A 36 4.42 -16.09 -4.97
C SER A 36 4.98 -17.31 -5.70
N ALA A 37 4.89 -17.31 -7.03
CA ALA A 37 5.55 -18.34 -7.85
C ALA A 37 7.06 -18.41 -7.59
N ARG A 38 7.68 -17.26 -7.28
CA ARG A 38 9.09 -17.19 -6.91
C ARG A 38 9.42 -17.95 -5.62
N ALA A 39 8.53 -17.95 -4.63
CA ALA A 39 8.72 -18.74 -3.42
C ALA A 39 8.69 -20.24 -3.73
N ALA A 40 7.80 -20.68 -4.63
CA ALA A 40 7.76 -22.08 -5.06
C ALA A 40 9.07 -22.52 -5.74
N GLU A 41 9.66 -21.66 -6.58
CA GLU A 41 10.98 -21.92 -7.19
C GLU A 41 12.10 -22.04 -6.14
N ILE A 42 12.14 -21.10 -5.17
CA ILE A 42 13.18 -21.06 -4.13
C ILE A 42 13.13 -22.32 -3.24
N TYR A 43 11.93 -22.78 -2.89
CA TYR A 43 11.73 -23.88 -1.96
C TYR A 43 11.42 -25.23 -2.65
N GLY A 44 11.49 -25.30 -3.98
CA GLY A 44 11.26 -26.54 -4.74
C GLY A 44 9.83 -27.07 -4.68
N LEU A 45 8.83 -26.21 -4.50
CA LEU A 45 7.42 -26.59 -4.41
C LEU A 45 6.75 -26.66 -5.79
N HIS A 46 5.74 -27.52 -5.91
CA HIS A 46 4.90 -27.61 -7.10
C HIS A 46 3.70 -26.65 -7.02
N ILE A 47 3.48 -25.85 -8.06
CA ILE A 47 2.35 -24.92 -8.12
C ILE A 47 1.08 -25.68 -8.52
N LEU A 48 0.13 -25.82 -7.58
CA LEU A 48 -1.16 -26.48 -7.83
C LEU A 48 -2.15 -25.61 -8.62
N ALA A 49 -2.13 -24.29 -8.38
CA ALA A 49 -2.99 -23.34 -9.08
C ALA A 49 -2.27 -21.99 -9.23
N LYS A 50 -2.32 -21.40 -10.42
CA LYS A 50 -1.82 -20.04 -10.70
C LYS A 50 -2.96 -19.02 -10.57
N ASN A 51 -2.62 -17.77 -10.30
CA ASN A 51 -3.56 -16.64 -10.24
C ASN A 51 -4.74 -16.90 -9.27
N PHE A 52 -4.43 -17.39 -8.07
CA PHE A 52 -5.44 -17.82 -7.08
C PHE A 52 -6.16 -16.65 -6.38
N GLN A 53 -5.68 -15.41 -6.53
CA GLN A 53 -6.28 -14.22 -5.94
C GLN A 53 -7.72 -13.98 -6.44
N ASP A 54 -8.56 -13.41 -5.59
CA ASP A 54 -9.95 -13.06 -5.96
C ASP A 54 -10.00 -11.90 -6.98
N HIS A 55 -9.07 -10.95 -6.87
CA HIS A 55 -9.00 -9.76 -7.72
C HIS A 55 -7.75 -9.78 -8.60
N SER A 56 -7.94 -9.79 -9.92
CA SER A 56 -6.84 -9.78 -10.90
C SER A 56 -6.00 -8.49 -10.86
N HIS A 57 -6.57 -7.37 -10.41
CA HIS A 57 -5.92 -6.06 -10.37
C HIS A 57 -5.30 -5.74 -9.00
N ASN A 58 -4.61 -6.71 -8.38
CA ASN A 58 -3.85 -6.47 -7.15
C ASN A 58 -2.40 -6.08 -7.49
N VAL A 59 -2.10 -4.78 -7.46
CA VAL A 59 -0.79 -4.24 -7.84
C VAL A 59 -0.15 -3.48 -6.68
N THR A 60 1.09 -3.85 -6.36
CA THR A 60 1.92 -3.13 -5.38
C THR A 60 2.88 -2.19 -6.09
N ARG A 61 2.86 -0.90 -5.74
CA ARG A 61 3.79 0.11 -6.27
C ARG A 61 5.03 0.22 -5.38
N PHE A 62 6.21 -0.01 -5.96
CA PHE A 62 7.50 0.13 -5.28
C PHE A 62 8.23 1.41 -5.70
N LEU A 63 9.06 1.96 -4.80
CA LEU A 63 10.01 3.04 -5.09
C LEU A 63 11.44 2.48 -4.99
N LYS A 64 12.25 2.73 -6.03
CA LYS A 64 13.69 2.44 -5.99
C LYS A 64 14.40 3.67 -5.43
N LEU A 65 15.07 3.51 -4.29
CA LEU A 65 15.77 4.59 -3.59
C LEU A 65 17.28 4.48 -3.81
N ALA A 66 17.95 5.62 -3.91
CA ALA A 66 19.40 5.74 -4.00
C ALA A 66 19.86 6.89 -3.10
N ARG A 67 21.05 6.77 -2.48
CA ARG A 67 21.63 7.85 -1.67
C ARG A 67 22.11 9.01 -2.55
N ILE A 68 22.70 8.67 -3.70
CA ILE A 68 23.15 9.65 -4.68
C ILE A 68 22.04 9.85 -5.70
N PRO A 69 21.68 11.10 -6.06
CA PRO A 69 20.68 11.37 -7.08
C PRO A 69 21.03 10.68 -8.39
N ILE A 70 20.09 9.88 -8.90
CA ILE A 70 20.16 9.36 -10.27
C ILE A 70 19.51 10.42 -11.14
N VAL A 71 20.33 11.18 -11.85
CA VAL A 71 19.85 12.16 -12.84
C VAL A 71 19.25 11.37 -13.99
N ALA A 72 17.99 11.61 -14.27
CA ALA A 72 17.33 10.94 -15.37
C ALA A 72 17.70 11.60 -16.70
N THR A 73 17.84 10.78 -17.74
CA THR A 73 18.50 11.13 -19.00
C THR A 73 17.53 11.36 -20.17
N ASN A 74 16.22 11.26 -19.94
CA ASN A 74 15.19 11.33 -20.98
C ASN A 74 14.18 12.48 -20.73
N ASP A 75 13.75 13.20 -21.76
CA ASP A 75 13.03 14.47 -21.54
C ASP A 75 11.52 14.37 -21.23
N THR A 76 10.95 13.17 -21.04
CA THR A 76 9.49 13.03 -20.83
C THR A 76 9.11 11.93 -19.85
N GLY A 77 8.08 12.19 -19.03
CA GLY A 77 7.41 11.15 -18.22
C GLY A 77 7.76 11.10 -16.73
N TYR A 78 8.26 12.21 -16.16
CA TYR A 78 8.65 12.26 -14.76
C TYR A 78 7.47 12.29 -13.78
N LYS A 79 7.66 11.64 -12.64
CA LYS A 79 6.85 11.83 -11.44
C LYS A 79 7.73 12.41 -10.34
N THR A 80 7.27 13.49 -9.74
CA THR A 80 7.94 14.14 -8.61
C THR A 80 7.15 13.86 -7.33
N SER A 81 7.85 13.40 -6.29
CA SER A 81 7.29 13.21 -4.95
C SER A 81 7.82 14.29 -4.03
N ILE A 82 6.93 15.00 -3.36
CA ILE A 82 7.28 16.03 -2.37
C ILE A 82 6.55 15.75 -1.05
N VAL A 83 7.11 16.28 0.03
CA VAL A 83 6.46 16.33 1.35
C VAL A 83 6.53 17.76 1.84
N PHE A 84 5.42 18.27 2.38
CA PHE A 84 5.33 19.60 2.97
C PHE A 84 4.43 19.57 4.20
N SER A 85 4.66 20.51 5.12
CA SER A 85 3.84 20.69 6.31
C SER A 85 2.90 21.89 6.14
N LEU A 86 1.75 21.83 6.78
CA LEU A 86 0.76 22.91 6.82
C LEU A 86 0.70 23.49 8.23
N ARG A 87 0.42 24.80 8.35
CA ARG A 87 0.23 25.46 9.66
C ARG A 87 -1.04 25.01 10.40
N GLY A 88 -1.92 24.29 9.70
CA GLY A 88 -3.19 23.78 10.22
C GLY A 88 -4.32 24.83 10.18
N GLY A 89 -5.55 24.36 10.05
CA GLY A 89 -6.74 25.20 9.93
C GLY A 89 -7.56 24.91 8.67
N PRO A 90 -8.84 25.34 8.63
CA PRO A 90 -9.70 25.15 7.46
C PRO A 90 -9.10 25.78 6.19
N GLY A 91 -9.10 25.04 5.09
CA GLY A 91 -8.68 25.54 3.77
C GLY A 91 -7.18 25.54 3.49
N GLU A 92 -6.31 25.20 4.45
CA GLU A 92 -4.85 25.24 4.25
C GLU A 92 -4.38 24.25 3.18
N LEU A 93 -4.97 23.05 3.11
CA LEU A 93 -4.65 22.10 2.05
C LEU A 93 -5.09 22.63 0.67
N HIS A 94 -6.27 23.23 0.58
CA HIS A 94 -6.76 23.82 -0.67
C HIS A 94 -5.82 24.91 -1.18
N LYS A 95 -5.36 25.81 -0.30
CA LYS A 95 -4.35 26.84 -0.64
C LYS A 95 -3.04 26.23 -1.12
N ALA A 96 -2.58 25.14 -0.50
CA ALA A 96 -1.36 24.47 -0.93
C ALA A 96 -1.51 23.76 -2.28
N LEU A 97 -2.68 23.19 -2.57
CA LEU A 97 -2.92 22.49 -3.84
C LEU A 97 -3.21 23.44 -5.01
N SER A 98 -3.70 24.66 -4.74
CA SER A 98 -4.07 25.61 -5.80
C SER A 98 -2.92 25.99 -6.71
N VAL A 99 -1.68 26.00 -6.21
CA VAL A 99 -0.47 26.30 -7.00
C VAL A 99 -0.22 25.27 -8.11
N PHE A 100 -0.54 23.98 -7.87
CA PHE A 100 -0.41 22.94 -8.89
C PHE A 100 -1.48 23.10 -9.96
N ALA A 101 -2.72 23.34 -9.53
CA ALA A 101 -3.84 23.55 -10.44
C ALA A 101 -3.62 24.77 -11.34
N SER A 102 -3.19 25.91 -10.77
CA SER A 102 -2.91 27.13 -11.55
C SER A 102 -1.74 26.97 -12.52
N SER A 103 -0.85 26.01 -12.26
CA SER A 103 0.29 25.69 -13.12
C SER A 103 -0.01 24.56 -14.12
N GLY A 104 -1.24 24.03 -14.16
CA GLY A 104 -1.60 22.90 -15.02
C GLY A 104 -0.91 21.57 -14.66
N ILE A 105 -0.42 21.43 -13.42
CA ILE A 105 0.32 20.25 -12.96
C ILE A 105 -0.66 19.22 -12.38
N ASN A 106 -0.69 18.03 -12.97
CA ASN A 106 -1.53 16.94 -12.50
C ASN A 106 -0.92 16.21 -11.29
N LEU A 107 -1.75 15.92 -10.28
CA LEU A 107 -1.37 15.18 -9.08
C LEU A 107 -1.85 13.73 -9.18
N SER A 108 -0.95 12.77 -8.97
CA SER A 108 -1.29 11.33 -9.02
C SER A 108 -1.39 10.65 -7.65
N LYS A 109 -1.02 11.35 -6.57
CA LYS A 109 -1.16 10.88 -5.20
C LYS A 109 -1.21 12.08 -4.24
N ILE A 110 -2.11 12.01 -3.27
CA ILE A 110 -2.15 12.93 -2.12
C ILE A 110 -2.44 12.11 -0.87
N GLU A 111 -1.68 12.35 0.20
CA GLU A 111 -1.84 11.64 1.47
C GLU A 111 -1.50 12.60 2.61
N SER A 112 -2.47 12.85 3.50
CA SER A 112 -2.25 13.63 4.71
C SER A 112 -1.83 12.74 5.87
N ARG A 113 -0.77 13.11 6.58
CA ARG A 113 -0.34 12.45 7.82
C ARG A 113 -0.25 13.50 8.94
N PRO A 114 -0.78 13.22 10.14
CA PRO A 114 -0.60 14.12 11.28
C PRO A 114 0.88 14.16 11.67
N GLU A 115 1.38 15.33 12.00
CA GLU A 115 2.72 15.48 12.56
C GLU A 115 2.72 14.95 14.00
N GLY A 116 3.56 13.96 14.31
CA GLY A 116 3.55 13.24 15.59
C GLY A 116 3.80 14.08 16.85
N LYS A 117 4.09 15.38 16.70
CA LYS A 117 4.25 16.33 17.82
C LYS A 117 2.94 17.00 18.26
N HIS A 118 1.85 16.84 17.51
CA HIS A 118 0.56 17.42 17.83
C HIS A 118 -0.48 16.32 18.01
N ALA A 119 -1.06 16.22 19.20
CA ALA A 119 -2.21 15.36 19.44
C ALA A 119 -3.31 15.65 18.41
N PRO A 120 -4.07 14.63 17.93
CA PRO A 120 -5.21 14.86 17.06
C PRO A 120 -6.11 15.92 17.70
N ARG A 121 -6.34 17.04 16.99
CA ARG A 121 -7.29 18.04 17.47
C ARG A 121 -8.67 17.40 17.44
N VAL A 122 -9.19 17.05 18.61
CA VAL A 122 -10.59 16.67 18.79
C VAL A 122 -11.40 17.92 18.49
N VAL A 123 -12.10 17.92 17.36
CA VAL A 123 -13.04 18.98 17.01
C VAL A 123 -14.30 18.71 17.83
N ASN A 124 -14.40 19.34 19.01
CA ASN A 124 -15.66 19.32 19.76
C ASN A 124 -16.72 20.03 18.92
N GLY A 125 -17.77 19.29 18.58
CA GLY A 125 -18.83 19.73 17.69
C GLY A 125 -19.48 21.05 18.09
N PHE A 126 -19.89 21.78 17.06
CA PHE A 126 -20.87 22.87 17.01
C PHE A 126 -21.51 23.27 18.36
N LYS A 127 -21.01 24.34 18.99
CA LYS A 127 -21.88 25.18 19.83
C LYS A 127 -22.63 26.15 18.91
N ASN A 128 -23.85 25.78 18.53
CA ASN A 128 -24.87 26.74 18.11
C ASN A 128 -26.20 26.36 18.76
N GLY A 129 -26.55 27.10 19.80
CA GLY A 129 -27.86 27.11 20.42
C GLY A 129 -28.17 28.55 20.80
N ASN A 130 -28.52 29.35 19.79
CA ASN A 130 -29.25 30.60 19.96
C ASN A 130 -30.52 30.28 20.76
N ARG A 131 -30.71 30.91 21.91
CA ARG A 131 -32.03 31.12 22.51
C ARG A 131 -32.16 32.60 22.80
N MET A 132 -33.29 33.15 22.37
CA MET A 132 -33.82 34.43 22.84
C MET A 132 -33.85 34.47 24.36
#